data_AF-A0A820FXP7-F1
#
_entry.id   AF-A0A820FXP7-F1
#
_cell.length_a   1.000
_cell.length_b   1.000
_cell.length_c   1.000
_cell.angle_alpha   90.00
_cell.angle_beta   90.00
_cell.angle_gamma   90.00
#
_symmetry.space_group_name_H-M   'P 1'
#
loop_
_entity.id
_entity.type
_entity.pdbx_description
1 polymer ?
#
loop_
_entity_poly.entity_id
_entity_poly.type
_entity_poly.pdbx_seq_one_letter_code
_entity_poly.pdbx_strand_id
1 'polypeptide(L)'
;MECEPNSKLDFIDFCHSRYQHNPHQLDIIREFKNDYKQSSAIWWYTRECFIFSMLNKAFRIHDIDILIKMNFFIQDLHQEIKRLHSKLNTQNHLTIYRGQGITEKEFQKILDNSNGFISFNNFLITTTDKNVSLIYACSARDNHGLVGIIFQINIDQSQAIFTPLDKIDYYSESTEEILFTINTIFRIHNIHQIENGLWEIQLTLTTDDNEQLKNIKRLMEKEFEGKNKIEQLHAIMTKMLMPGEFESEYIETQTAHEHPVHEETETHHTDMETVQENTRNDEFESEHLVIAPE
;
A
#
# COMPACT_ATOMS: atom_id res chain seq x y z
N MET A 1 -6.85 23.16 7.37
CA MET A 1 -5.46 23.63 7.49
C MET A 1 -5.03 23.97 6.07
N GLU A 2 -4.61 25.20 5.82
CA GLU A 2 -4.14 25.57 4.48
C GLU A 2 -2.75 24.96 4.24
N CYS A 3 -2.46 24.57 3.00
CA CYS A 3 -1.19 23.95 2.66
C CYS A 3 -0.06 24.99 2.74
N GLU A 4 1.00 24.71 3.50
CA GLU A 4 2.14 25.64 3.60
C GLU A 4 2.84 25.75 2.23
N PRO A 5 2.98 26.98 1.65
CA PRO A 5 3.45 27.15 0.26
C PRO A 5 4.81 26.54 -0.07
N ASN A 6 5.68 26.38 0.94
CA ASN A 6 7.00 25.75 0.76
C ASN A 6 6.89 24.28 0.34
N SER A 7 5.93 23.52 0.90
CA SER A 7 5.86 22.06 0.73
C SER A 7 5.77 21.59 -0.73
N LYS A 8 4.94 22.25 -1.56
CA LYS A 8 4.87 21.97 -3.01
C LYS A 8 6.18 22.33 -3.72
N LEU A 9 6.87 23.39 -3.31
CA LEU A 9 8.12 23.84 -3.93
C LEU A 9 9.29 22.92 -3.56
N ASP A 10 9.43 22.57 -2.28
CA ASP A 10 10.45 21.65 -1.76
C ASP A 10 10.35 20.27 -2.44
N PHE A 11 9.12 19.78 -2.65
CA PHE A 11 8.87 18.55 -3.39
C PHE A 11 9.25 18.66 -4.88
N ILE A 12 8.94 19.78 -5.52
CA ILE A 12 9.25 19.99 -6.94
C ILE A 12 10.75 20.11 -7.18
N ASP A 13 11.48 20.80 -6.31
CA ASP A 13 12.92 20.97 -6.46
C ASP A 13 13.67 19.66 -6.09
N PHE A 14 13.12 18.84 -5.18
CA PHE A 14 13.52 17.44 -4.99
C PHE A 14 13.30 16.59 -6.25
N CYS A 15 12.10 16.64 -6.87
CA CYS A 15 11.81 15.90 -8.10
C CYS A 15 12.72 16.34 -9.26
N HIS A 16 12.93 17.65 -9.43
CA HIS A 16 13.81 18.18 -10.47
C HIS A 16 15.27 17.75 -10.28
N SER A 17 15.71 17.56 -9.03
CA SER A 17 17.03 17.00 -8.71
C SER A 17 17.09 15.50 -9.03
N ARG A 18 16.06 14.72 -8.64
CA ARG A 18 15.98 13.27 -8.89
C ARG A 18 15.92 12.92 -10.38
N TYR A 19 15.14 13.68 -11.16
CA TYR A 19 14.92 13.42 -12.59
C TYR A 19 15.79 14.27 -13.53
N GLN A 20 16.91 14.84 -13.03
CA GLN A 20 17.80 15.74 -13.80
C GLN A 20 18.35 15.18 -15.13
N HIS A 21 18.26 13.86 -15.37
CA HIS A 21 18.68 13.18 -16.60
C HIS A 21 17.51 12.60 -17.42
N ASN A 22 16.26 12.88 -17.04
CA ASN A 22 15.05 12.44 -17.75
C ASN A 22 14.24 13.68 -18.22
N PRO A 23 14.49 14.20 -19.44
CA PRO A 23 13.81 15.40 -19.94
C PRO A 23 12.29 15.31 -19.95
N HIS A 24 11.74 14.12 -20.22
CA HIS A 24 10.29 13.90 -20.24
C HIS A 24 9.67 14.11 -18.85
N GLN A 25 10.24 13.51 -17.80
CA GLN A 25 9.79 13.76 -16.43
C GLN A 25 10.02 15.21 -16.00
N LEU A 26 11.11 15.87 -16.43
CA LEU A 26 11.35 17.30 -16.14
C LEU A 26 10.30 18.23 -16.78
N ASP A 27 9.77 17.90 -17.95
CA ASP A 27 8.67 18.63 -18.57
C ASP A 27 7.36 18.42 -17.79
N ILE A 28 7.05 17.19 -17.36
CA ILE A 28 5.88 16.89 -16.52
C ILE A 28 5.98 17.55 -15.14
N ILE A 29 7.18 17.61 -14.54
CA ILE A 29 7.45 18.34 -13.29
C ILE A 29 7.15 19.84 -13.46
N ARG A 30 7.49 20.42 -14.61
CA ARG A 30 7.19 21.83 -14.93
C ARG A 30 5.69 22.07 -15.08
N GLU A 31 4.98 21.16 -15.73
CA GLU A 31 3.52 21.15 -15.84
C GLU A 31 2.87 21.07 -14.45
N PHE A 32 3.25 20.10 -13.61
CA PHE A 32 2.77 19.98 -12.23
C PHE A 32 3.05 21.24 -11.40
N LYS A 33 4.24 21.86 -11.53
CA LYS A 33 4.60 23.09 -10.80
C LYS A 33 3.57 24.19 -11.07
N ASN A 34 3.16 24.36 -12.33
CA ASN A 34 2.25 25.40 -12.79
C ASN A 34 0.77 25.05 -12.56
N ASP A 35 0.34 23.84 -12.96
CA ASP A 35 -1.06 23.53 -13.22
C ASP A 35 -1.74 22.69 -12.13
N TYR A 36 -0.97 22.00 -11.28
CA TYR A 36 -1.50 21.21 -10.16
C TYR A 36 -2.32 22.05 -9.18
N LYS A 37 -3.52 21.55 -8.89
CA LYS A 37 -4.48 22.06 -7.89
C LYS A 37 -4.93 20.92 -6.99
N GLN A 38 -5.28 21.23 -5.73
CA GLN A 38 -5.85 20.26 -4.78
C GLN A 38 -7.05 19.46 -5.33
N SER A 39 -7.87 20.07 -6.20
CA SER A 39 -8.99 19.40 -6.88
C SER A 39 -8.60 18.79 -8.25
N SER A 40 -7.42 18.21 -8.33
CA SER A 40 -6.91 17.46 -9.48
C SER A 40 -5.92 16.35 -9.06
N ALA A 41 -5.88 16.02 -7.77
CA ALA A 41 -4.92 15.06 -7.23
C ALA A 41 -5.15 13.66 -7.78
N ILE A 42 -6.42 13.26 -8.02
CA ILE A 42 -6.74 11.97 -8.67
C ILE A 42 -6.21 11.91 -10.10
N TRP A 43 -6.40 12.98 -10.89
CA TRP A 43 -5.89 13.07 -12.26
C TRP A 43 -4.36 12.99 -12.31
N TRP A 44 -3.67 13.65 -11.38
CA TRP A 44 -2.22 13.57 -11.25
C TRP A 44 -1.70 12.25 -10.67
N TYR A 45 -2.52 11.52 -9.90
CA TYR A 45 -2.17 10.19 -9.37
C TYR A 45 -2.38 9.07 -10.41
N THR A 46 -3.36 9.22 -11.31
CA THR A 46 -3.69 8.22 -12.34
C THR A 46 -2.90 8.40 -13.65
N ARG A 47 -2.23 9.54 -13.82
CA ARG A 47 -1.35 9.81 -14.96
C ARG A 47 -0.07 8.97 -14.93
N GLU A 48 0.34 8.44 -16.09
CA GLU A 48 1.69 7.94 -16.34
C GLU A 48 2.74 9.04 -16.10
N CYS A 49 3.24 9.13 -14.87
CA CYS A 49 4.24 10.12 -14.44
C CYS A 49 4.86 9.72 -13.08
N PHE A 50 5.90 10.45 -12.69
CA PHE A 50 6.62 10.24 -11.43
C PHE A 50 5.74 10.17 -10.16
N ILE A 51 4.54 10.78 -10.15
CA ILE A 51 3.68 10.84 -8.96
C ILE A 51 3.24 9.44 -8.50
N PHE A 52 2.75 8.60 -9.42
CA PHE A 52 2.23 7.28 -9.09
C PHE A 52 3.34 6.35 -8.57
N SER A 53 4.41 6.18 -9.35
CA SER A 53 5.47 5.23 -9.00
C SER A 53 6.33 5.71 -7.82
N MET A 54 6.56 7.02 -7.67
CA MET A 54 7.23 7.54 -6.46
C MET A 54 6.41 7.30 -5.20
N LEU A 55 5.10 7.58 -5.22
CA LEU A 55 4.26 7.45 -4.03
C LEU A 55 4.07 5.98 -3.62
N ASN A 56 3.78 5.10 -4.56
CA ASN A 56 3.63 3.67 -4.28
C ASN A 56 4.95 3.02 -3.84
N LYS A 57 6.09 3.38 -4.46
CA LYS A 57 7.40 2.90 -4.04
C LYS A 57 7.78 3.40 -2.63
N ALA A 58 7.44 4.65 -2.30
CA ALA A 58 7.66 5.21 -0.96
C ALA A 58 6.80 4.54 0.12
N PHE A 59 5.51 4.25 -0.14
CA PHE A 59 4.70 3.42 0.76
C PHE A 59 5.27 2.00 0.89
N ARG A 60 5.67 1.37 -0.23
CA ARG A 60 6.21 0.01 -0.25
C ARG A 60 7.45 -0.15 0.62
N ILE A 61 8.44 0.73 0.47
CA ILE A 61 9.72 0.63 1.21
C ILE A 61 9.74 1.44 2.51
N HIS A 62 8.61 2.05 2.89
CA HIS A 62 8.47 2.95 4.05
C HIS A 62 9.43 4.15 4.00
N ASP A 63 9.63 4.74 2.82
CA ASP A 63 10.48 5.94 2.61
C ASP A 63 9.79 7.18 3.20
N ILE A 64 10.03 7.41 4.49
CA ILE A 64 9.49 8.53 5.25
C ILE A 64 9.92 9.88 4.65
N ASP A 65 11.14 10.01 4.12
CA ASP A 65 11.62 11.28 3.57
C ASP A 65 10.85 11.67 2.30
N ILE A 66 10.50 10.70 1.45
CA ILE A 66 9.60 10.94 0.32
C ILE A 66 8.16 11.16 0.80
N LEU A 67 7.64 10.35 1.74
CA LEU A 67 6.28 10.51 2.25
C LEU A 67 6.04 11.87 2.94
N ILE A 68 7.03 12.42 3.63
CA ILE A 68 6.98 13.77 4.21
C ILE A 68 6.94 14.84 3.11
N LYS A 69 7.75 14.70 2.04
CA LYS A 69 7.73 15.64 0.90
C LYS A 69 6.41 15.56 0.11
N MET A 70 5.84 14.35 -0.02
CA MET A 70 4.56 14.10 -0.68
C MET A 70 3.34 14.33 0.21
N ASN A 71 3.51 14.69 1.49
CA ASN A 71 2.43 14.82 2.48
C ASN A 71 1.30 15.77 2.03
N PHE A 72 1.62 16.88 1.35
CA PHE A 72 0.60 17.77 0.80
C PHE A 72 -0.27 17.06 -0.27
N PHE A 73 0.36 16.29 -1.17
CA PHE A 73 -0.31 15.54 -2.22
C PHE A 73 -1.12 14.37 -1.65
N ILE A 74 -0.59 13.66 -0.65
CA ILE A 74 -1.30 12.59 0.07
C ILE A 74 -2.56 13.14 0.75
N GLN A 75 -2.45 14.31 1.38
CA GLN A 75 -3.61 14.99 1.97
C GLN A 75 -4.62 15.43 0.92
N ASP A 76 -4.18 16.10 -0.15
CA ASP A 76 -5.05 16.57 -1.24
C ASP A 76 -5.79 15.39 -1.91
N LEU A 77 -5.10 14.29 -2.21
CA LEU A 77 -5.66 13.07 -2.78
C LEU A 77 -6.71 12.44 -1.85
N HIS A 78 -6.40 12.28 -0.56
CA HIS A 78 -7.38 11.79 0.41
C HIS A 78 -8.61 12.70 0.53
N GLN A 79 -8.43 14.02 0.59
CA GLN A 79 -9.57 14.95 0.66
C GLN A 79 -10.39 14.94 -0.63
N GLU A 80 -9.76 14.79 -1.79
CA GLU A 80 -10.47 14.69 -3.07
C GLU A 80 -11.31 13.41 -3.17
N ILE A 81 -10.74 12.24 -2.86
CA ILE A 81 -11.48 10.97 -2.79
C ILE A 81 -12.66 11.11 -1.83
N LYS A 82 -12.43 11.65 -0.62
CA LYS A 82 -13.47 11.84 0.41
C LYS A 82 -14.60 12.79 -0.03
N ARG A 83 -14.25 13.88 -0.73
CA ARG A 83 -15.18 14.89 -1.31
C ARG A 83 -16.03 14.33 -2.45
N LEU A 84 -15.55 13.31 -3.16
CA LEU A 84 -16.28 12.61 -4.21
C LEU A 84 -17.13 11.49 -3.62
N HIS A 85 -16.55 10.69 -2.72
CA HIS A 85 -17.21 9.65 -1.94
C HIS A 85 -18.49 10.15 -1.27
N SER A 86 -18.46 11.33 -0.64
CA SER A 86 -19.62 11.93 0.04
C SER A 86 -20.78 12.35 -0.88
N LYS A 87 -20.73 12.03 -2.18
CA LYS A 87 -21.79 12.23 -3.18
C LYS A 87 -22.34 10.91 -3.72
N LEU A 88 -21.72 9.78 -3.38
CA LEU A 88 -22.13 8.44 -3.79
C LEU A 88 -23.29 7.95 -2.91
N ASN A 89 -24.10 7.03 -3.43
CA ASN A 89 -25.14 6.36 -2.65
C ASN A 89 -24.63 5.03 -2.10
N THR A 90 -23.97 5.08 -0.94
CA THR A 90 -23.14 4.01 -0.38
C THR A 90 -23.90 3.02 0.51
N GLN A 91 -25.03 2.51 0.02
CA GLN A 91 -25.94 1.63 0.80
C GLN A 91 -25.93 0.14 0.38
N ASN A 92 -25.05 -0.24 -0.55
CA ASN A 92 -24.97 -1.61 -1.07
C ASN A 92 -23.66 -2.29 -0.67
N HIS A 93 -23.66 -3.63 -0.74
CA HIS A 93 -22.42 -4.39 -0.84
C HIS A 93 -21.88 -4.32 -2.27
N LEU A 94 -20.56 -4.32 -2.42
CA LEU A 94 -19.88 -4.35 -3.71
C LEU A 94 -18.74 -5.38 -3.66
N THR A 95 -18.62 -6.18 -4.72
CA THR A 95 -17.41 -6.97 -4.99
C THR A 95 -16.56 -6.24 -6.00
N ILE A 96 -15.28 -6.07 -5.67
CA ILE A 96 -14.23 -5.49 -6.51
C ILE A 96 -13.07 -6.47 -6.62
N TYR A 97 -12.24 -6.28 -7.64
CA TYR A 97 -11.12 -7.15 -7.95
C TYR A 97 -9.84 -6.34 -8.06
N ARG A 98 -8.72 -6.98 -7.69
CA ARG A 98 -7.38 -6.47 -7.93
C ARG A 98 -6.45 -7.59 -8.31
N GLY A 99 -5.76 -7.44 -9.44
CA GLY A 99 -4.77 -8.40 -9.92
C GLY A 99 -3.37 -7.84 -9.76
N GLN A 100 -2.44 -8.63 -9.25
CA GLN A 100 -1.03 -8.26 -9.15
C GLN A 100 -0.12 -9.48 -9.05
N GLY A 101 1.19 -9.25 -9.24
CA GLY A 101 2.22 -10.15 -8.76
C GLY A 101 2.58 -9.85 -7.31
N ILE A 102 2.92 -10.90 -6.57
CA ILE A 102 3.69 -10.82 -5.31
C ILE A 102 4.79 -11.87 -5.34
N THR A 103 5.85 -11.67 -4.56
CA THR A 103 6.92 -12.67 -4.45
C THR A 103 6.41 -13.95 -3.77
N GLU A 104 7.06 -15.09 -4.05
CA GLU A 104 6.78 -16.35 -3.34
C GLU A 104 6.84 -16.20 -1.81
N LYS A 105 7.75 -15.36 -1.30
CA LYS A 105 7.88 -15.06 0.14
C LYS A 105 6.68 -14.29 0.71
N GLU A 106 6.12 -13.35 -0.04
CA GLU A 106 4.89 -12.65 0.35
C GLU A 106 3.68 -13.57 0.27
N PHE A 107 3.60 -14.40 -0.78
CA PHE A 107 2.52 -15.37 -0.91
C PHE A 107 2.51 -16.39 0.24
N GLN A 108 3.69 -16.90 0.64
CA GLN A 108 3.81 -17.79 1.80
C GLN A 108 3.29 -17.13 3.09
N LYS A 109 3.63 -15.85 3.34
CA LYS A 109 3.09 -15.10 4.48
C LYS A 109 1.55 -15.00 4.47
N ILE A 110 0.91 -14.93 3.30
CA ILE A 110 -0.56 -14.89 3.19
C ILE A 110 -1.17 -16.28 3.44
N LEU A 111 -0.49 -17.36 3.02
CA LEU A 111 -0.88 -18.74 3.35
C LEU A 111 -0.77 -19.00 4.86
N ASP A 112 0.35 -18.62 5.46
CA ASP A 112 0.62 -18.78 6.89
C ASP A 112 -0.37 -17.97 7.74
N ASN A 113 -0.79 -16.79 7.25
CA ASN A 113 -1.80 -15.93 7.86
C ASN A 113 -3.24 -16.16 7.35
N SER A 114 -3.60 -17.40 6.99
CA SER A 114 -4.98 -17.73 6.63
C SER A 114 -5.97 -17.33 7.75
N ASN A 115 -7.13 -16.78 7.38
CA ASN A 115 -8.10 -16.13 8.30
C ASN A 115 -7.63 -14.85 9.02
N GLY A 116 -6.35 -14.47 8.97
CA GLY A 116 -5.83 -13.25 9.59
C GLY A 116 -6.10 -11.97 8.77
N PHE A 117 -5.35 -10.90 9.08
CA PHE A 117 -5.52 -9.59 8.46
C PHE A 117 -4.43 -9.24 7.45
N ILE A 118 -4.81 -8.48 6.42
CA ILE A 118 -3.93 -7.92 5.39
C ILE A 118 -4.31 -6.45 5.13
N SER A 119 -3.33 -5.57 4.96
CA SER A 119 -3.55 -4.16 4.65
C SER A 119 -2.80 -3.70 3.40
N PHE A 120 -3.48 -2.83 2.65
CA PHE A 120 -2.88 -2.10 1.55
C PHE A 120 -2.52 -0.70 2.07
N ASN A 121 -1.22 -0.43 2.14
CA ASN A 121 -0.67 0.78 2.78
C ASN A 121 -0.58 1.98 1.81
N ASN A 122 -1.09 1.83 0.59
CA ASN A 122 -1.14 2.80 -0.49
C ASN A 122 -2.58 3.16 -0.87
N PHE A 123 -2.74 4.08 -1.83
CA PHE A 123 -4.06 4.40 -2.41
C PHE A 123 -4.45 3.29 -3.40
N LEU A 124 -5.35 2.40 -2.98
CA LEU A 124 -5.64 1.17 -3.71
C LEU A 124 -6.50 1.43 -4.95
N ILE A 125 -5.97 1.17 -6.14
CA ILE A 125 -6.77 1.02 -7.37
C ILE A 125 -7.27 -0.43 -7.48
N THR A 126 -8.55 -0.57 -7.81
CA THR A 126 -9.30 -1.82 -7.98
C THR A 126 -10.27 -1.66 -9.17
N THR A 127 -10.87 -2.75 -9.64
CA THR A 127 -11.86 -2.74 -10.73
C THR A 127 -13.11 -3.55 -10.38
N THR A 128 -14.28 -3.20 -10.90
CA THR A 128 -15.48 -4.05 -10.82
C THR A 128 -15.46 -5.21 -11.82
N ASP A 129 -14.60 -5.18 -12.83
CA ASP A 129 -14.43 -6.30 -13.77
C ASP A 129 -13.30 -7.26 -13.35
N LYS A 130 -13.65 -8.54 -13.26
CA LYS A 130 -12.72 -9.62 -12.95
C LYS A 130 -11.73 -9.90 -14.09
N ASN A 131 -12.07 -9.58 -15.36
CA ASN A 131 -11.19 -9.84 -16.49
C ASN A 131 -10.03 -8.84 -16.56
N VAL A 132 -10.28 -7.55 -16.32
CA VAL A 132 -9.22 -6.53 -16.13
C VAL A 132 -8.25 -6.95 -15.02
N SER A 133 -8.76 -7.42 -13.87
CA SER A 133 -7.94 -7.97 -12.79
C SER A 133 -7.13 -9.21 -13.22
N LEU A 134 -7.75 -10.15 -13.92
CA LEU A 134 -7.11 -11.37 -14.43
C LEU A 134 -5.94 -11.06 -15.39
N ILE A 135 -6.03 -10.00 -16.20
CA ILE A 135 -4.93 -9.58 -17.09
C ILE A 135 -3.68 -9.25 -16.26
N TYR A 136 -3.78 -8.39 -15.25
CA TYR A 136 -2.64 -8.02 -14.41
C TYR A 136 -2.04 -9.23 -13.65
N ALA A 137 -2.89 -10.11 -13.12
CA ALA A 137 -2.44 -11.30 -12.40
C ALA A 137 -1.72 -12.31 -13.32
N CYS A 138 -2.23 -12.50 -14.55
CA CYS A 138 -1.59 -13.35 -15.57
C CYS A 138 -0.26 -12.76 -16.06
N SER A 139 -0.21 -11.46 -16.39
CA SER A 139 1.03 -10.80 -16.82
C SER A 139 2.12 -10.87 -15.76
N ALA A 140 1.76 -10.83 -14.48
CA ALA A 140 2.73 -10.96 -13.40
C ALA A 140 3.18 -12.40 -13.12
N ARG A 141 2.31 -13.41 -13.34
CA ARG A 141 2.66 -14.84 -13.24
C ARG A 141 3.78 -15.24 -14.21
N ASP A 142 3.84 -14.61 -15.38
CA ASP A 142 4.81 -14.96 -16.42
C ASP A 142 6.25 -14.48 -16.05
N ASN A 143 6.42 -13.74 -14.95
CA ASN A 143 7.71 -13.31 -14.41
C ASN A 143 8.26 -14.29 -13.36
N HIS A 144 9.54 -14.66 -13.47
CA HIS A 144 10.19 -15.59 -12.53
C HIS A 144 10.21 -15.07 -11.08
N GLY A 145 9.79 -15.91 -10.13
CA GLY A 145 9.77 -15.62 -8.70
C GLY A 145 8.53 -14.86 -8.20
N LEU A 146 7.58 -14.56 -9.09
CA LEU A 146 6.27 -14.01 -8.74
C LEU A 146 5.15 -15.06 -8.81
N VAL A 147 4.15 -14.89 -7.95
CA VAL A 147 2.87 -15.60 -8.01
C VAL A 147 1.80 -14.60 -8.47
N GLY A 148 0.99 -14.99 -9.46
CA GLY A 148 -0.14 -14.19 -9.91
C GLY A 148 -1.31 -14.32 -8.93
N ILE A 149 -1.77 -13.19 -8.38
CA ILE A 149 -2.86 -13.14 -7.39
C ILE A 149 -4.01 -12.29 -7.90
N ILE A 150 -5.23 -12.81 -7.77
CA ILE A 150 -6.48 -12.06 -7.85
C ILE A 150 -7.03 -11.92 -6.43
N PHE A 151 -7.05 -10.72 -5.89
CA PHE A 151 -7.85 -10.40 -4.71
C PHE A 151 -9.30 -10.19 -5.16
N GLN A 152 -10.22 -11.03 -4.67
CA GLN A 152 -11.66 -10.79 -4.78
C GLN A 152 -12.13 -10.19 -3.46
N ILE A 153 -12.39 -8.89 -3.45
CA ILE A 153 -12.62 -8.10 -2.25
C ILE A 153 -14.10 -7.75 -2.14
N ASN A 154 -14.73 -8.13 -1.04
CA ASN A 154 -16.11 -7.76 -0.72
C ASN A 154 -16.11 -6.59 0.27
N ILE A 155 -16.86 -5.54 -0.04
CA ILE A 155 -16.99 -4.35 0.81
C ILE A 155 -18.46 -4.04 1.08
N ASP A 156 -18.74 -3.56 2.29
CA ASP A 156 -19.89 -2.69 2.53
C ASP A 156 -19.47 -1.26 2.16
N GLN A 157 -20.18 -0.64 1.22
CA GLN A 157 -19.83 0.69 0.72
C GLN A 157 -19.90 1.79 1.78
N SER A 158 -20.64 1.58 2.88
CA SER A 158 -20.74 2.54 3.99
C SER A 158 -19.50 2.56 4.90
N GLN A 159 -18.58 1.60 4.71
CA GLN A 159 -17.46 1.34 5.61
C GLN A 159 -16.08 1.70 5.02
N ALA A 160 -16.00 2.01 3.72
CA ALA A 160 -14.76 2.43 3.04
C ALA A 160 -14.90 3.78 2.34
N ILE A 161 -13.83 4.59 2.36
CA ILE A 161 -13.75 5.85 1.61
C ILE A 161 -13.11 5.59 0.25
N PHE A 162 -13.91 5.68 -0.81
CA PHE A 162 -13.50 5.41 -2.20
C PHE A 162 -14.24 6.30 -3.21
N THR A 163 -13.69 6.43 -4.42
CA THR A 163 -14.41 7.00 -5.58
C THR A 163 -14.20 6.14 -6.83
N PRO A 164 -15.24 5.94 -7.67
CA PRO A 164 -15.05 5.54 -9.06
C PRO A 164 -14.16 6.55 -9.78
N LEU A 165 -13.40 6.07 -10.78
CA LEU A 165 -12.49 6.87 -11.58
C LEU A 165 -13.10 7.46 -12.86
N ASP A 166 -14.28 6.99 -13.27
CA ASP A 166 -15.04 7.46 -14.44
C ASP A 166 -15.00 8.99 -14.65
N LYS A 167 -14.29 9.42 -15.71
CA LYS A 167 -14.16 10.83 -16.16
C LYS A 167 -13.45 11.77 -15.17
N ILE A 168 -12.71 11.25 -14.19
CA ILE A 168 -11.88 12.03 -13.25
C ILE A 168 -10.41 11.61 -13.21
N ASP A 169 -10.08 10.46 -13.80
CA ASP A 169 -8.73 9.98 -14.03
C ASP A 169 -8.05 10.68 -15.22
N TYR A 170 -6.76 10.40 -15.43
CA TYR A 170 -5.97 10.95 -16.53
C TYR A 170 -6.49 10.57 -17.93
N TYR A 171 -6.91 9.31 -18.11
CA TYR A 171 -7.35 8.77 -19.41
C TYR A 171 -8.83 9.09 -19.69
N SER A 172 -9.64 9.27 -18.64
CA SER A 172 -11.11 9.46 -18.69
C SER A 172 -11.87 8.26 -19.27
N GLU A 173 -11.25 7.09 -19.30
CA GLU A 173 -11.79 5.83 -19.84
C GLU A 173 -11.97 4.73 -18.76
N SER A 174 -11.48 4.95 -17.54
CA SER A 174 -11.53 4.02 -16.39
C SER A 174 -12.92 3.88 -15.75
N THR A 175 -13.93 3.49 -16.53
CA THR A 175 -15.34 3.41 -16.13
C THR A 175 -15.63 2.40 -15.03
N GLU A 176 -14.82 1.35 -14.91
CA GLU A 176 -14.98 0.24 -13.96
C GLU A 176 -13.99 0.30 -12.79
N GLU A 177 -13.04 1.25 -12.80
CA GLU A 177 -12.02 1.36 -11.77
C GLU A 177 -12.47 2.21 -10.58
N ILE A 178 -12.00 1.83 -9.39
CA ILE A 178 -12.33 2.45 -8.12
C ILE A 178 -11.05 2.65 -7.30
N LEU A 179 -10.85 3.89 -6.86
CA LEU A 179 -9.72 4.35 -6.06
C LEU A 179 -10.12 4.51 -4.59
N PHE A 180 -9.42 3.82 -3.69
CA PHE A 180 -9.59 3.88 -2.25
C PHE A 180 -8.55 4.79 -1.59
N THR A 181 -8.88 5.29 -0.40
CA THR A 181 -7.88 5.87 0.51
C THR A 181 -6.88 4.82 1.02
N ILE A 182 -5.71 5.29 1.45
CA ILE A 182 -4.74 4.56 2.28
C ILE A 182 -5.38 3.92 3.52
N ASN A 183 -4.69 2.91 4.08
CA ASN A 183 -4.97 2.25 5.35
C ASN A 183 -6.29 1.46 5.37
N THR A 184 -6.57 0.73 4.28
CA THR A 184 -7.68 -0.23 4.24
C THR A 184 -7.19 -1.60 4.72
N ILE A 185 -7.90 -2.17 5.71
CA ILE A 185 -7.59 -3.46 6.34
C ILE A 185 -8.68 -4.47 5.95
N PHE A 186 -8.25 -5.64 5.49
CA PHE A 186 -9.12 -6.71 5.03
C PHE A 186 -8.85 -7.98 5.83
N ARG A 187 -9.90 -8.77 6.09
CA ARG A 187 -9.76 -10.12 6.60
C ARG A 187 -9.62 -11.09 5.44
N ILE A 188 -8.64 -11.98 5.52
CA ILE A 188 -8.43 -13.10 4.60
C ILE A 188 -9.51 -14.16 4.88
N HIS A 189 -10.06 -14.78 3.83
CA HIS A 189 -10.98 -15.91 3.96
C HIS A 189 -10.46 -17.14 3.20
N ASN A 190 -10.89 -17.31 1.95
CA ASN A 190 -10.55 -18.46 1.13
C ASN A 190 -9.37 -18.13 0.20
N ILE A 191 -8.31 -18.93 0.27
CA ILE A 191 -7.17 -18.89 -0.65
C ILE A 191 -7.22 -20.17 -1.49
N HIS A 192 -7.35 -20.05 -2.81
CA HIS A 192 -7.43 -21.21 -3.69
C HIS A 192 -6.80 -20.96 -5.05
N GLN A 193 -6.26 -22.01 -5.65
CA GLN A 193 -5.61 -21.96 -6.95
C GLN A 193 -6.66 -22.05 -8.06
N ILE A 194 -6.62 -21.13 -9.03
CA ILE A 194 -7.46 -21.19 -10.24
C ILE A 194 -6.71 -21.93 -11.36
N GLU A 195 -5.44 -21.57 -11.58
CA GLU A 195 -4.55 -22.22 -12.56
C GLU A 195 -3.14 -22.39 -11.98
N ASN A 196 -2.26 -23.11 -12.69
CA ASN A 196 -0.85 -23.12 -12.31
C ASN A 196 -0.30 -21.68 -12.22
N GLY A 197 0.38 -21.36 -11.11
CA GLY A 197 0.89 -20.02 -10.81
C GLY A 197 -0.13 -18.90 -10.59
N LEU A 198 -1.45 -19.19 -10.58
CA LEU A 198 -2.52 -18.19 -10.45
C LEU A 198 -3.52 -18.55 -9.35
N TRP A 199 -3.67 -17.66 -8.36
CA TRP A 199 -4.52 -17.88 -7.19
C TRP A 199 -5.57 -16.78 -7.03
N GLU A 200 -6.71 -17.13 -6.43
CA GLU A 200 -7.69 -16.18 -5.91
C GLU A 200 -7.69 -16.19 -4.39
N ILE A 201 -7.65 -14.98 -3.83
CA ILE A 201 -7.70 -14.71 -2.40
C ILE A 201 -8.94 -13.88 -2.11
N GLN A 202 -9.89 -14.47 -1.40
CA GLN A 202 -11.14 -13.82 -1.05
C GLN A 202 -10.96 -13.00 0.23
N LEU A 203 -11.21 -11.70 0.12
CA LEU A 203 -11.06 -10.70 1.17
C LEU A 203 -12.43 -10.09 1.53
N THR A 204 -12.59 -9.70 2.78
CA THR A 204 -13.68 -8.82 3.22
C THR A 204 -13.11 -7.60 3.93
N LEU A 205 -13.65 -6.40 3.66
CA LEU A 205 -13.28 -5.19 4.37
C LEU A 205 -13.54 -5.32 5.88
N THR A 206 -12.60 -4.85 6.69
CA THR A 206 -12.72 -4.83 8.16
C THR A 206 -13.12 -3.44 8.63
N THR A 207 -14.00 -3.37 9.63
CA THR A 207 -14.38 -2.11 10.27
C THR A 207 -13.51 -1.78 11.48
N ASP A 208 -13.48 -0.48 11.82
CA ASP A 208 -13.10 0.01 13.16
C ASP A 208 -13.91 -0.64 14.30
N ASP A 209 -15.06 -1.26 13.98
CA ASP A 209 -15.90 -1.98 14.93
C ASP A 209 -15.45 -3.42 15.21
N ASN A 210 -14.44 -3.94 14.50
CA ASN A 210 -13.88 -5.27 14.76
C ASN A 210 -13.16 -5.32 16.12
N GLU A 211 -13.55 -6.25 16.98
CA GLU A 211 -12.99 -6.37 18.35
C GLU A 211 -11.51 -6.77 18.40
N GLN A 212 -10.96 -7.49 17.40
CA GLN A 212 -9.50 -7.73 17.32
C GLN A 212 -8.78 -6.41 17.00
N LEU A 213 -9.23 -5.64 16.00
CA LEU A 213 -8.65 -4.34 15.66
C LEU A 213 -8.80 -3.31 16.79
N LYS A 214 -9.94 -3.28 17.49
CA LYS A 214 -10.13 -2.46 18.72
C LYS A 214 -9.14 -2.82 19.82
N ASN A 215 -8.85 -4.12 20.01
CA ASN A 215 -7.87 -4.55 21.00
C ASN A 215 -6.45 -4.14 20.61
N ILE A 216 -6.04 -4.36 19.36
CA ILE A 216 -4.73 -3.94 18.83
C ILE A 216 -4.57 -2.41 18.95
N LYS A 217 -5.60 -1.65 18.55
CA LYS A 217 -5.65 -0.18 18.68
C LYS A 217 -5.51 0.27 20.13
N ARG A 218 -6.26 -0.34 21.06
CA ARG A 218 -6.19 -0.04 22.51
C ARG A 218 -4.83 -0.39 23.12
N LEU A 219 -4.17 -1.45 22.65
CA LEU A 219 -2.81 -1.81 23.07
C LEU A 219 -1.81 -0.76 22.58
N MET A 220 -1.89 -0.33 21.31
CA MET A 220 -1.09 0.78 20.78
C MET A 220 -1.35 2.09 21.51
N GLU A 221 -2.61 2.48 21.73
CA GLU A 221 -2.97 3.70 22.47
C GLU A 221 -2.37 3.72 23.88
N LYS A 222 -2.31 2.56 24.55
CA LYS A 222 -1.64 2.40 25.85
C LYS A 222 -0.10 2.41 25.73
N GLU A 223 0.48 1.80 24.71
CA GLU A 223 1.93 1.86 24.47
C GLU A 223 2.40 3.29 24.12
N PHE A 224 1.51 4.09 23.54
CA PHE A 224 1.74 5.49 23.15
C PHE A 224 1.24 6.50 24.20
N GLU A 225 0.73 6.06 25.34
CA GLU A 225 0.27 6.91 26.44
C GLU A 225 1.43 7.76 27.00
N GLY A 226 1.21 9.07 27.14
CA GLY A 226 2.23 10.02 27.60
C GLY A 226 3.31 10.40 26.57
N LYS A 227 3.54 9.60 25.52
CA LYS A 227 4.48 9.93 24.43
C LYS A 227 3.94 11.07 23.56
N ASN A 228 4.78 12.04 23.20
CA ASN A 228 4.44 13.09 22.23
C ASN A 228 4.50 12.57 20.78
N LYS A 229 3.95 13.31 19.81
CA LYS A 229 3.85 12.86 18.40
C LYS A 229 5.17 12.41 17.76
N ILE A 230 6.31 13.02 18.14
CA ILE A 230 7.63 12.66 17.62
C ILE A 230 8.12 11.36 18.29
N GLU A 231 7.88 11.18 19.58
CA GLU A 231 8.20 9.94 20.32
C GLU A 231 7.32 8.75 19.86
N GLN A 232 6.06 9.00 19.55
CA GLN A 232 5.15 8.02 18.94
C GLN A 232 5.65 7.63 17.55
N LEU A 233 5.94 8.61 16.70
CA LEU A 233 6.45 8.39 15.35
C LEU A 233 7.79 7.62 15.37
N HIS A 234 8.71 8.00 16.24
CA HIS A 234 9.99 7.32 16.43
C HIS A 234 9.81 5.87 16.90
N ALA A 235 8.92 5.61 17.87
CA ALA A 235 8.63 4.25 18.33
C ALA A 235 8.00 3.38 17.22
N ILE A 236 7.11 3.93 16.40
CA ILE A 236 6.55 3.26 15.21
C ILE A 236 7.67 2.98 14.20
N MET A 237 8.52 3.97 13.89
CA MET A 237 9.66 3.81 12.97
C MET A 237 10.61 2.69 13.42
N THR A 238 11.02 2.69 14.70
CA THR A 238 11.88 1.63 15.25
C THR A 238 11.25 0.25 15.08
N LYS A 239 9.95 0.09 15.38
CA LYS A 239 9.25 -1.20 15.21
C LYS A 239 9.03 -1.59 13.74
N MET A 240 8.92 -0.64 12.81
CA MET A 240 8.84 -0.91 11.37
C MET A 240 10.20 -1.22 10.73
N LEU A 241 11.29 -0.69 11.28
CA LEU A 241 12.66 -0.85 10.77
C LEU A 241 13.41 -2.05 11.38
N MET A 242 12.84 -2.74 12.38
CA MET A 242 13.38 -3.97 12.95
C MET A 242 12.52 -5.19 12.59
N PRO A 243 12.72 -5.79 11.41
CA PRO A 243 11.93 -6.92 10.92
C PRO A 243 12.26 -8.23 11.67
N GLY A 244 11.66 -8.39 12.85
CA GLY A 244 11.69 -9.64 13.62
C GLY A 244 11.03 -9.56 15.00
N GLU A 245 11.15 -8.44 15.71
CA GLU A 245 10.80 -8.38 17.14
C GLU A 245 9.30 -8.52 17.45
N PHE A 246 8.42 -8.16 16.51
CA PHE A 246 6.98 -8.33 16.67
C PHE A 246 6.53 -9.81 16.67
N GLU A 247 7.30 -10.71 16.06
CA GLU A 247 7.03 -12.16 16.09
C GLU A 247 7.51 -12.79 17.41
N SER A 248 8.55 -12.25 18.06
CA SER A 248 9.06 -12.75 19.35
C SER A 248 8.31 -12.21 20.57
N GLU A 249 8.02 -10.90 20.65
CA GLU A 249 7.46 -10.27 21.86
C GLU A 249 6.02 -10.78 22.19
N TYR A 250 5.27 -11.21 21.16
CA TYR A 250 3.95 -11.85 21.30
C TYR A 250 4.01 -13.33 21.73
N ILE A 251 5.13 -14.02 21.51
CA ILE A 251 5.33 -15.42 21.93
C ILE A 251 5.83 -15.47 23.37
N GLU A 252 6.81 -14.64 23.73
CA GLU A 252 7.38 -14.62 25.10
C GLU A 252 6.33 -14.30 26.18
N THR A 253 5.33 -13.47 25.85
CA THR A 253 4.21 -13.14 26.75
C THR A 253 3.23 -14.30 26.98
N GLN A 254 3.35 -15.41 26.23
CA GLN A 254 2.61 -16.66 26.48
C GLN A 254 3.49 -17.80 27.02
N THR A 255 4.81 -17.78 26.78
CA THR A 255 5.73 -18.90 27.12
C THR A 255 6.50 -18.72 28.44
N ALA A 256 6.16 -17.74 29.28
CA ALA A 256 6.83 -17.43 30.54
C ALA A 256 6.74 -18.51 31.66
N HIS A 257 6.40 -19.76 31.31
CA HIS A 257 6.48 -20.96 32.15
C HIS A 257 7.08 -22.14 31.34
N GLU A 258 8.37 -22.09 31.00
CA GLU A 258 9.38 -23.15 31.24
C GLU A 258 10.75 -22.84 30.59
N HIS A 259 11.85 -23.25 31.24
CA HIS A 259 13.24 -22.92 30.90
C HIS A 259 14.23 -23.87 31.62
N PRO A 260 15.49 -24.02 31.17
CA PRO A 260 16.11 -23.73 29.85
C PRO A 260 16.44 -25.09 29.14
N VAL A 261 17.38 -25.34 28.20
CA VAL A 261 18.55 -24.69 27.54
C VAL A 261 18.65 -25.31 26.10
N HIS A 262 19.68 -25.25 25.22
CA HIS A 262 21.12 -24.91 25.22
C HIS A 262 21.53 -24.30 23.85
N GLU A 263 22.33 -23.22 23.90
CA GLU A 263 23.55 -22.91 23.10
C GLU A 263 23.72 -23.24 21.58
N GLU A 264 24.05 -22.17 20.83
CA GLU A 264 25.12 -22.06 19.79
C GLU A 264 24.96 -22.69 18.38
N THR A 265 25.58 -22.19 17.29
CA THR A 265 26.59 -21.12 17.09
C THR A 265 26.40 -20.33 15.75
N GLU A 266 27.21 -19.28 15.52
CA GLU A 266 27.15 -18.32 14.38
C GLU A 266 27.77 -18.84 13.04
N THR A 267 27.50 -18.15 11.91
CA THR A 267 28.53 -17.38 11.14
C THR A 267 27.97 -16.62 9.92
N HIS A 268 28.66 -15.55 9.50
CA HIS A 268 28.31 -14.69 8.34
C HIS A 268 28.86 -15.22 7.00
N HIS A 269 28.28 -14.75 5.88
CA HIS A 269 29.08 -13.95 4.92
C HIS A 269 28.21 -13.00 4.08
N THR A 270 28.78 -11.84 3.76
CA THR A 270 28.21 -10.79 2.90
C THR A 270 28.89 -10.82 1.53
N ASP A 271 28.18 -10.44 0.47
CA ASP A 271 28.81 -9.78 -0.69
C ASP A 271 27.82 -8.81 -1.38
N MET A 272 28.37 -7.84 -2.12
CA MET A 272 27.62 -6.79 -2.84
C MET A 272 27.92 -6.85 -4.34
N GLU A 273 26.90 -6.81 -5.20
CA GLU A 273 27.06 -6.40 -6.60
C GLU A 273 26.05 -5.32 -6.99
N THR A 274 26.45 -4.48 -7.95
CA THR A 274 25.71 -3.31 -8.40
C THR A 274 25.03 -3.57 -9.74
N VAL A 275 23.72 -3.26 -9.83
CA VAL A 275 22.95 -3.39 -11.07
C VAL A 275 22.59 -2.00 -11.60
N GLN A 276 22.69 -1.83 -12.92
CA GLN A 276 22.39 -0.59 -13.63
C GLN A 276 20.90 -0.56 -14.01
N GLU A 277 20.15 0.46 -13.59
CA GLU A 277 18.77 0.66 -14.03
C GLU A 277 18.73 0.97 -15.55
N ASN A 278 18.26 0.02 -16.35
CA ASN A 278 18.16 0.14 -17.80
C ASN A 278 16.71 0.39 -18.21
N THR A 279 16.41 1.56 -18.75
CA THR A 279 15.03 2.10 -18.82
C THR A 279 14.20 1.56 -19.99
N ARG A 280 13.77 0.29 -19.87
CA ARG A 280 12.54 -0.26 -20.49
C ARG A 280 12.31 -1.74 -20.09
N ASN A 281 11.34 -1.97 -19.19
CA ASN A 281 10.28 -3.00 -19.29
C ASN A 281 9.58 -3.28 -17.93
N ASP A 282 10.22 -2.96 -16.81
CA ASP A 282 9.77 -3.42 -15.48
C ASP A 282 9.10 -2.32 -14.62
N GLU A 283 7.79 -2.13 -14.79
CA GLU A 283 6.91 -1.56 -13.74
C GLU A 283 5.75 -2.53 -13.34
N PHE A 284 5.98 -3.84 -13.46
CA PHE A 284 5.27 -4.86 -12.67
C PHE A 284 5.97 -5.08 -11.30
N GLU A 285 6.43 -4.01 -10.64
CA GLU A 285 7.00 -4.10 -9.30
C GLU A 285 5.91 -4.51 -8.28
N SER A 286 6.09 -5.63 -7.59
CA SER A 286 5.17 -6.11 -6.55
C SER A 286 4.94 -5.06 -5.46
N GLU A 287 3.68 -4.81 -5.09
CA GLU A 287 3.34 -3.99 -3.92
C GLU A 287 3.47 -4.81 -2.63
N HIS A 288 4.24 -4.32 -1.66
CA HIS A 288 4.37 -4.98 -0.36
C HIS A 288 3.06 -4.87 0.43
N LEU A 289 2.52 -6.04 0.75
CA LEU A 289 1.36 -6.21 1.59
C LEU A 289 1.82 -6.31 3.05
N VAL A 290 1.22 -5.51 3.94
CA VAL A 290 1.43 -5.69 5.38
C VAL A 290 0.40 -6.69 5.89
N ILE A 291 0.89 -7.68 6.64
CA ILE A 291 0.17 -8.89 7.04
C ILE A 291 0.31 -8.98 8.56
N ALA A 292 -0.80 -9.11 9.27
CA ALA A 292 -0.84 -9.14 10.73
C ALA A 292 -1.49 -10.45 11.24
N PRO A 293 -0.84 -11.17 12.18
CA PRO A 293 -1.34 -12.45 12.73
C PRO A 293 -2.64 -12.29 13.53
N GLU A 294 -3.29 -13.42 13.85
CA GLU A 294 -4.58 -13.50 14.58
C GLU A 294 -4.54 -13.07 16.06
#